data_AF-A0A660QK57-F1
#
_entry.id   AF-A0A660QK57-F1
#
_cell.length_a   1.000
_cell.length_b   1.000
_cell.length_c   1.000
_cell.angle_alpha   90.00
_cell.angle_beta   90.00
_cell.angle_gamma   90.00
#
_symmetry.space_group_name_H-M   'P 1'
#
loop_
_entity.id
_entity.type
_entity.pdbx_description
1 polymer ?
#
loop_
_entity_poly.entity_id
_entity_poly.type
_entity_poly.pdbx_seq_one_letter_code
_entity_poly.pdbx_strand_id
1 'polypeptide(L)'
;MKIGVPIIAAVVAFIVITGVYQVGPSEVALVKTFGAYSYTVGPGIHFHMPYPFQSHVTVDVTGLRKVEIGFQTVYYRGQVRYDSVPTEAIMITGDGNMVYVEAVVQYRVVDPMSFAFNITEEERLVKFTTESVLRERVAERTVDEILTTERDQVAMETTERVQKLLESYGAGIRVESVYLQEVAPPDPVVSAFDDVNNARQDKERFINEALKYANDVVPKAEGQAQKILRDAEAYADQQILIAQGETSRFLKVYNEYIKAPVITRQRLLLETLQEVLGKMKNRILILDSSNTLKLLDITEIMGGEAP
;
A
#
# COMPACT_ATOMS: atom_id res chain seq x y z
N MET A 1 -25.27 58.52 -62.25
CA MET A 1 -23.95 57.85 -62.16
C MET A 1 -23.27 57.95 -60.79
N LYS A 2 -23.96 58.36 -59.70
CA LYS A 2 -23.36 58.53 -58.34
C LYS A 2 -23.81 57.51 -57.29
N ILE A 3 -24.73 56.60 -57.63
CA ILE A 3 -25.26 55.57 -56.71
C ILE A 3 -24.41 54.28 -56.74
N GLY A 4 -23.65 54.04 -57.81
CA GLY A 4 -22.75 52.88 -57.90
C GLY A 4 -21.53 52.98 -56.98
N VAL A 5 -20.99 54.19 -56.75
CA VAL A 5 -19.81 54.41 -55.90
C VAL A 5 -20.05 54.02 -54.43
N PRO A 6 -21.14 54.43 -53.75
CA PRO A 6 -21.37 54.00 -52.37
C PRO A 6 -21.65 52.50 -52.25
N ILE A 7 -22.27 51.88 -53.26
CA ILE A 7 -22.53 50.44 -53.28
C ILE A 7 -21.21 49.66 -53.41
N ILE A 8 -20.34 50.07 -54.32
CA ILE A 8 -19.00 49.47 -54.49
C ILE A 8 -18.17 49.66 -53.21
N ALA A 9 -18.21 50.85 -52.61
CA ALA A 9 -17.51 51.11 -51.35
C ALA A 9 -18.04 50.23 -50.20
N ALA A 10 -19.36 50.02 -50.10
CA ALA A 10 -19.95 49.16 -49.10
C ALA A 10 -19.58 47.67 -49.30
N VAL A 11 -19.54 47.21 -50.55
CA VAL A 11 -19.12 45.84 -50.89
C VAL A 11 -17.63 45.61 -50.57
N VAL A 12 -16.76 46.56 -50.91
CA VAL A 12 -15.34 46.49 -50.58
C VAL A 12 -15.12 46.53 -49.07
N ALA A 13 -15.82 47.41 -48.34
CA ALA A 13 -15.74 47.45 -46.89
C ALA A 13 -16.21 46.15 -46.23
N PHE A 14 -17.29 45.54 -46.75
CA PHE A 14 -17.76 44.24 -46.28
C PHE A 14 -16.73 43.13 -46.50
N ILE A 15 -16.09 43.10 -47.68
CA ILE A 15 -15.02 42.16 -48.01
C ILE A 15 -13.78 42.37 -47.13
N VAL A 16 -13.43 43.61 -46.78
CA VAL A 16 -12.30 43.86 -45.87
C VAL A 16 -12.64 43.41 -44.45
N ILE A 17 -13.86 43.64 -43.95
CA ILE A 17 -14.22 43.24 -42.58
C ILE A 17 -14.19 41.72 -42.42
N THR A 18 -14.48 40.93 -43.46
CA THR A 18 -14.40 39.46 -43.39
C THR A 18 -12.97 38.93 -43.26
N GLY A 19 -11.94 39.76 -43.43
CA GLY A 19 -10.54 39.42 -43.21
C GLY A 19 -10.06 39.55 -41.76
N VAL A 20 -10.84 40.17 -40.88
CA VAL A 20 -10.48 40.33 -39.45
C VAL A 20 -10.90 39.09 -38.67
N TYR A 21 -9.97 38.51 -37.91
CA TYR A 21 -10.21 37.35 -37.07
C TYR A 21 -9.49 37.47 -35.72
N GLN A 22 -9.95 36.70 -34.75
CA GLN A 22 -9.38 36.67 -33.40
C GLN A 22 -8.83 35.27 -33.12
N VAL A 23 -7.64 35.22 -32.55
CA VAL A 23 -6.98 33.98 -32.12
C VAL A 23 -6.99 33.94 -30.59
N GLY A 24 -7.44 32.81 -30.02
CA GLY A 24 -7.51 32.62 -28.59
C GLY A 24 -6.12 32.64 -27.91
N PRO A 25 -6.07 32.87 -26.58
CA PRO A 25 -4.80 32.90 -25.82
C PRO A 25 -4.04 31.57 -25.82
N SER A 26 -4.74 30.44 -25.97
CA SER A 26 -4.15 29.10 -26.06
C SER A 26 -3.94 28.61 -27.49
N GLU A 27 -4.35 29.41 -28.48
CA GLU A 27 -4.42 29.03 -29.89
C GLU A 27 -3.36 29.74 -30.72
N VAL A 28 -3.04 29.10 -31.85
CA VAL A 28 -2.19 29.64 -32.89
C VAL A 28 -2.92 29.50 -34.22
N ALA A 29 -2.93 30.54 -35.04
CA ALA A 29 -3.53 30.48 -36.37
C ALA A 29 -2.49 30.30 -37.47
N LEU A 30 -2.75 29.34 -38.35
CA LEU A 30 -1.96 29.03 -39.52
C LEU A 30 -2.65 29.63 -40.74
N VAL A 31 -2.02 30.65 -41.33
CA VAL A 31 -2.58 31.33 -42.50
C VAL A 31 -2.14 30.60 -43.77
N LYS A 32 -3.13 30.24 -44.59
CA LYS A 32 -2.98 29.63 -45.90
C LYS A 32 -3.18 30.70 -46.97
N THR A 33 -2.33 30.74 -47.98
CA THR A 33 -2.50 31.57 -49.18
C THR A 33 -2.75 30.62 -50.36
N PHE A 34 -3.91 30.73 -50.99
CA PHE A 34 -4.37 29.79 -52.04
C PHE A 34 -4.22 28.30 -51.66
N GLY A 35 -4.44 27.97 -50.38
CA GLY A 35 -4.34 26.61 -49.85
C GLY A 35 -2.94 26.17 -49.41
N ALA A 36 -1.88 26.89 -49.75
CA ALA A 36 -0.53 26.62 -49.25
C ALA A 36 -0.26 27.35 -47.93
N TYR A 37 0.44 26.71 -46.99
CA TYR A 37 0.89 27.36 -45.75
C TYR A 37 1.79 28.57 -46.06
N SER A 38 1.55 29.69 -45.38
CA SER A 38 2.29 30.94 -45.57
C SER A 38 3.02 31.36 -44.30
N TYR A 39 2.28 31.61 -43.22
CA TYR A 39 2.87 32.02 -41.94
C TYR A 39 1.96 31.66 -40.76
N THR A 40 2.55 31.70 -39.57
CA THR A 40 1.89 31.42 -38.29
C THR A 40 1.72 32.71 -37.50
N VAL A 41 0.55 32.91 -36.88
CA VAL A 41 0.29 34.04 -35.98
C VAL A 41 -0.12 33.57 -34.59
N GLY A 42 0.37 34.26 -33.57
CA GLY A 42 0.02 33.99 -32.17
C GLY A 42 -1.30 34.63 -31.74
N PRO A 43 -1.61 34.61 -30.43
CA PRO A 43 -2.84 35.16 -29.88
C PRO A 43 -3.04 36.65 -30.19
N GLY A 44 -4.29 37.06 -30.42
CA GLY A 44 -4.64 38.45 -30.69
C GLY A 44 -5.60 38.63 -31.87
N ILE A 45 -5.85 39.88 -32.21
CA ILE A 45 -6.66 40.24 -33.37
C ILE A 45 -5.73 40.40 -34.57
N HIS A 46 -6.03 39.68 -35.64
CA HIS A 46 -5.24 39.67 -36.86
C HIS A 46 -6.11 39.93 -38.08
N PHE A 47 -5.45 40.28 -39.17
CA PHE A 47 -6.08 40.51 -40.46
C PHE A 47 -5.39 39.65 -41.52
N HIS A 48 -6.18 38.90 -42.30
CA HIS A 48 -5.73 38.23 -43.51
C HIS A 48 -6.54 38.73 -44.71
N MET A 49 -6.01 38.55 -45.92
CA MET A 49 -6.79 38.86 -47.13
C MET A 49 -8.07 38.01 -47.16
N PRO A 50 -9.22 38.59 -47.51
CA PRO A 50 -10.48 37.87 -47.51
C PRO A 50 -10.48 36.72 -48.53
N TYR A 51 -11.39 35.77 -48.32
CA TYR A 51 -11.58 34.63 -49.22
C TYR A 51 -11.82 35.12 -50.66
N PRO A 52 -11.19 34.53 -51.70
CA PRO A 52 -10.48 33.24 -51.72
C PRO A 52 -8.95 33.31 -51.61
N PHE A 53 -8.36 34.48 -51.32
CA PHE A 53 -6.90 34.65 -51.35
C PHE A 53 -6.20 33.99 -50.16
N GLN A 54 -6.73 34.22 -48.96
CA GLN A 54 -6.21 33.64 -47.73
C GLN A 54 -7.32 33.05 -46.86
N SER A 55 -6.95 32.01 -46.11
CA SER A 55 -7.78 31.40 -45.08
C SER A 55 -6.91 31.08 -43.87
N HIS A 56 -7.51 30.83 -42.71
CA HIS A 56 -6.77 30.47 -41.50
C HIS A 56 -7.33 29.18 -40.89
N VAL A 57 -6.48 28.48 -40.14
CA VAL A 57 -6.86 27.35 -39.27
C VAL A 57 -6.28 27.61 -37.90
N THR A 58 -7.12 27.62 -36.87
CA THR A 58 -6.68 27.73 -35.48
C THR A 58 -6.37 26.35 -34.92
N VAL A 59 -5.30 26.25 -34.13
CA VAL A 59 -4.90 25.04 -33.43
C VAL A 59 -4.61 25.41 -31.98
N ASP A 60 -5.26 24.73 -31.04
CA ASP A 60 -4.92 24.83 -29.62
C ASP A 60 -3.62 24.06 -29.34
N VAL A 61 -2.58 24.79 -28.94
CA VAL A 61 -1.23 24.28 -28.62
C VAL A 61 -0.97 24.14 -27.13
N THR A 62 -1.82 24.75 -26.30
CA THR A 62 -1.65 24.76 -24.84
C THR A 62 -2.56 23.73 -24.17
N GLY A 63 -3.72 23.46 -24.76
CA GLY A 63 -4.70 22.50 -24.27
C GLY A 63 -4.15 21.07 -24.25
N LEU A 64 -4.40 20.39 -23.14
CA LEU A 64 -4.15 18.96 -23.02
C LEU A 64 -5.34 18.20 -23.61
N ARG A 65 -5.08 17.42 -24.64
CA ARG A 65 -6.08 16.57 -25.30
C ARG A 65 -5.99 15.16 -24.73
N LYS A 66 -7.14 14.48 -24.69
CA LYS A 66 -7.26 13.11 -24.19
C LYS A 66 -7.86 12.24 -25.28
N VAL A 67 -7.29 11.05 -25.46
CA VAL A 67 -7.85 10.00 -26.32
C VAL A 67 -8.04 8.75 -25.48
N GLU A 68 -9.25 8.21 -25.52
CA GLU A 68 -9.67 7.01 -24.80
C GLU A 68 -9.50 5.78 -25.71
N ILE A 69 -9.00 4.69 -25.14
CA ILE A 69 -8.71 3.43 -25.82
C ILE A 69 -9.34 2.30 -25.02
N GLY A 70 -10.16 1.48 -25.67
CA GLY A 70 -10.81 0.35 -25.01
C GLY A 70 -12.09 0.74 -24.26
N PHE A 71 -12.41 2.02 -24.12
CA PHE A 71 -13.66 2.49 -23.52
C PHE A 71 -14.09 3.84 -24.10
N GLN A 72 -15.32 4.22 -23.82
CA GLN A 72 -15.86 5.55 -24.14
C GLN A 72 -16.57 6.14 -22.92
N THR A 73 -16.28 7.42 -22.65
CA THR A 73 -17.01 8.19 -21.65
C THR A 73 -18.36 8.65 -22.19
N VAL A 74 -19.44 8.08 -21.64
CA VAL A 74 -20.82 8.42 -21.99
C VAL A 74 -21.45 9.24 -20.86
N TYR A 75 -21.99 10.41 -21.19
CA TYR A 75 -22.74 11.25 -20.27
C TYR A 75 -24.24 10.90 -20.36
N TYR A 76 -24.76 10.21 -19.35
CA TYR A 76 -26.18 9.87 -19.28
C TYR A 76 -26.83 10.43 -18.02
N ARG A 77 -27.87 11.25 -18.18
CA ARG A 77 -28.63 11.87 -17.07
C ARG A 77 -27.75 12.60 -16.03
N GLY A 78 -26.67 13.26 -16.47
CA GLY A 78 -25.77 14.00 -15.58
C GLY A 78 -24.80 13.11 -14.78
N GLN A 79 -24.75 11.80 -15.07
CA GLN A 79 -23.73 10.89 -14.54
C GLN A 79 -22.73 10.52 -15.63
N VAL A 80 -21.45 10.42 -15.24
CA VAL A 80 -20.36 9.94 -16.09
C VAL A 80 -20.35 8.42 -16.00
N ARG A 81 -20.47 7.75 -17.14
CA ARG A 81 -20.35 6.29 -17.25
C ARG A 81 -19.25 5.96 -18.24
N TYR A 82 -18.40 5.02 -17.90
CA TYR A 82 -17.42 4.44 -18.81
C TYR A 82 -18.02 3.16 -19.38
N ASP A 83 -18.25 3.12 -20.69
CA ASP A 83 -18.68 1.91 -21.37
C ASP A 83 -17.48 1.31 -22.09
N SER A 84 -17.10 0.10 -21.69
CA SER A 84 -16.01 -0.64 -22.32
C SER A 84 -16.37 -0.98 -23.78
N VAL A 85 -15.38 -0.95 -24.66
CA VAL A 85 -15.49 -1.30 -26.08
C VAL A 85 -14.65 -2.57 -26.30
N PRO A 86 -15.26 -3.78 -26.21
CA PRO A 86 -14.50 -5.03 -26.20
C PRO A 86 -13.60 -5.24 -27.41
N THR A 87 -14.01 -4.77 -28.59
CA THR A 87 -13.20 -4.86 -29.82
C THR A 87 -11.86 -4.13 -29.71
N GLU A 88 -11.77 -3.09 -28.89
CA GLU A 88 -10.57 -2.28 -28.69
C GLU A 88 -9.82 -2.68 -27.42
N ALA A 89 -10.53 -3.09 -26.37
CA ALA A 89 -9.96 -3.42 -25.07
C ALA A 89 -9.37 -4.85 -24.99
N ILE A 90 -9.87 -5.81 -25.77
CA ILE A 90 -9.39 -7.20 -25.68
C ILE A 90 -8.03 -7.35 -26.34
N MET A 91 -7.06 -7.84 -25.58
CA MET A 91 -5.71 -8.17 -26.02
C MET A 91 -5.31 -9.57 -25.57
N ILE A 92 -4.32 -10.16 -26.25
CA ILE A 92 -3.74 -11.47 -25.91
C ILE A 92 -2.34 -11.25 -25.36
N THR A 93 -2.06 -11.81 -24.20
CA THR A 93 -0.76 -11.77 -23.52
C THR A 93 0.20 -12.80 -24.11
N GLY A 94 1.49 -12.69 -23.81
CA GLY A 94 2.54 -13.59 -24.33
C GLY A 94 2.38 -15.05 -23.90
N ASP A 95 1.68 -15.31 -22.80
CA ASP A 95 1.30 -16.64 -22.31
C ASP A 95 -0.06 -17.12 -22.85
N GLY A 96 -0.66 -16.39 -23.79
CA GLY A 96 -1.88 -16.79 -24.51
C GLY A 96 -3.19 -16.53 -23.76
N ASN A 97 -3.16 -15.76 -22.67
CA ASN A 97 -4.36 -15.37 -21.95
C ASN A 97 -4.99 -14.12 -22.59
N MET A 98 -6.31 -13.98 -22.43
CA MET A 98 -7.03 -12.77 -22.85
C MET A 98 -7.13 -11.81 -21.68
N VAL A 99 -6.96 -10.51 -21.94
CA VAL A 99 -7.10 -9.43 -20.97
C VAL A 99 -7.84 -8.24 -21.58
N TYR A 100 -8.65 -7.57 -20.78
CA TYR A 100 -9.19 -6.25 -21.08
C TYR A 100 -8.19 -5.19 -20.63
N VAL A 101 -7.76 -4.34 -21.55
CA VAL A 101 -6.83 -3.24 -21.30
C VAL A 101 -7.46 -1.94 -21.78
N GLU A 102 -7.74 -1.06 -20.83
CA GLU A 102 -8.27 0.27 -21.07
C GLU A 102 -7.19 1.31 -20.78
N ALA A 103 -7.04 2.29 -21.68
CA ALA A 103 -5.99 3.29 -21.56
C ALA A 103 -6.45 4.68 -21.97
N VAL A 104 -5.82 5.69 -21.38
CA VAL A 104 -6.00 7.10 -21.71
C VAL A 104 -4.67 7.71 -22.11
N VAL A 105 -4.63 8.29 -23.30
CA VAL A 105 -3.47 9.01 -23.81
C VAL A 105 -3.70 10.50 -23.64
N GLN A 106 -2.76 11.16 -22.98
CA GLN A 106 -2.74 12.60 -22.84
C GLN A 106 -1.63 13.17 -23.71
N TYR A 107 -1.99 14.12 -24.58
CA TYR A 107 -1.04 14.73 -25.50
C TYR A 107 -1.34 16.21 -25.71
N ARG A 108 -0.35 16.92 -26.22
CA ARG A 108 -0.48 18.31 -26.64
C ARG A 108 0.21 18.56 -27.96
N VAL A 109 -0.19 19.62 -28.64
CA VAL A 109 0.39 20.01 -29.93
C VAL A 109 1.65 20.84 -29.69
N VAL A 110 2.75 20.47 -30.36
CA VAL A 110 4.04 21.15 -30.27
C VAL A 110 4.36 21.89 -31.56
N ASP A 111 4.12 21.23 -32.69
CA ASP A 111 4.25 21.84 -34.01
C ASP A 111 2.86 21.94 -34.66
N PRO A 112 2.21 23.12 -34.58
CA PRO A 112 0.88 23.31 -35.14
C PRO A 112 0.85 23.14 -36.65
N MET A 113 1.96 23.42 -37.36
CA MET A 113 2.02 23.26 -38.81
C MET A 113 1.93 21.78 -39.18
N SER A 114 2.85 20.95 -38.68
CA SER A 114 2.81 19.51 -38.92
C SER A 114 1.48 18.89 -38.48
N PHE A 115 0.95 19.31 -37.33
CA PHE A 115 -0.33 18.84 -36.81
C PHE A 115 -1.52 19.13 -37.76
N ALA A 116 -1.62 20.36 -38.28
CA ALA A 116 -2.78 20.78 -39.09
C ALA A 116 -2.73 20.32 -40.54
N PHE A 117 -1.55 19.96 -41.07
CA PHE A 117 -1.36 19.64 -42.49
C PHE A 117 -0.96 18.20 -42.76
N ASN A 118 -0.28 17.52 -41.82
CA ASN A 118 0.15 16.13 -42.03
C ASN A 118 -0.88 15.11 -41.53
N ILE A 119 -1.80 15.52 -40.65
CA ILE A 119 -2.80 14.64 -40.06
C ILE A 119 -4.20 15.04 -40.54
N THR A 120 -4.99 14.05 -40.95
CA THR A 120 -6.41 14.26 -41.30
C THR A 120 -7.34 13.95 -40.13
N GLU A 121 -7.07 12.87 -39.38
CA GLU A 121 -7.85 12.45 -38.23
C GLU A 121 -6.93 12.26 -37.00
N GLU A 122 -6.80 13.32 -36.21
CA GLU A 122 -5.90 13.41 -35.05
C GLU A 122 -6.18 12.34 -33.98
N GLU A 123 -7.44 12.19 -33.56
CA GLU A 123 -7.83 11.22 -32.54
C GLU A 123 -7.58 9.79 -33.02
N ARG A 124 -7.94 9.49 -34.28
CA ARG A 124 -7.79 8.15 -34.86
C ARG A 124 -6.32 7.75 -34.98
N LEU A 125 -5.44 8.67 -35.39
CA LEU A 125 -4.00 8.40 -35.50
C LEU A 125 -3.40 8.04 -34.13
N VAL A 126 -3.66 8.87 -33.12
CA VAL A 126 -3.15 8.64 -31.75
C VAL A 126 -3.72 7.34 -31.18
N LYS A 127 -5.02 7.10 -31.39
CA LYS A 127 -5.73 5.91 -30.94
C LYS A 127 -5.11 4.64 -31.52
N PHE A 128 -5.01 4.51 -32.85
CA PHE A 128 -4.49 3.29 -33.49
C PHE A 128 -2.99 3.07 -33.23
N THR A 129 -2.21 4.15 -33.16
CA THR A 129 -0.79 4.04 -32.82
C THR A 129 -0.62 3.49 -31.42
N THR A 130 -1.39 4.01 -30.47
CA THR A 130 -1.33 3.55 -29.08
C THR A 130 -1.89 2.14 -28.92
N GLU A 131 -3.01 1.83 -29.56
CA GLU A 131 -3.58 0.47 -29.56
C GLU A 131 -2.59 -0.56 -30.09
N SER A 132 -1.86 -0.23 -31.17
CA SER A 132 -0.85 -1.12 -31.74
C SER A 132 0.32 -1.35 -30.80
N VAL A 133 0.82 -0.28 -30.16
CA VAL A 133 1.94 -0.37 -29.21
C VAL A 133 1.51 -1.10 -27.93
N LEU A 134 0.33 -0.81 -27.39
CA LEU A 134 -0.21 -1.53 -26.24
C LEU A 134 -0.34 -3.01 -26.55
N ARG A 135 -0.89 -3.37 -27.72
CA ARG A 135 -1.02 -4.77 -28.14
C ARG A 135 0.33 -5.47 -28.28
N GLU A 136 1.35 -4.79 -28.78
CA GLU A 136 2.73 -5.29 -28.82
C GLU A 136 3.28 -5.51 -27.39
N ARG A 137 3.18 -4.51 -26.50
CA ARG A 137 3.70 -4.59 -25.12
C ARG A 137 2.98 -5.60 -24.24
N VAL A 138 1.68 -5.78 -24.44
CA VAL A 138 0.87 -6.77 -23.74
C VAL A 138 1.24 -8.18 -24.22
N ALA A 139 1.49 -8.36 -25.52
CA ALA A 139 1.91 -9.64 -26.08
C ALA A 139 3.32 -10.07 -25.67
N GLU A 140 4.17 -9.16 -25.19
CA GLU A 140 5.52 -9.47 -24.66
C GLU A 140 5.52 -9.94 -23.20
N ARG A 141 4.39 -9.82 -22.49
CA ARG A 141 4.30 -10.04 -21.03
C ARG A 141 3.26 -11.10 -20.68
N THR A 142 3.37 -11.64 -19.47
CA THR A 142 2.39 -12.59 -18.92
C THR A 142 1.17 -11.87 -18.33
N VAL A 143 0.08 -12.60 -18.15
CA VAL A 143 -1.14 -12.04 -17.54
C VAL A 143 -0.90 -11.55 -16.12
N ASP A 144 -0.12 -12.30 -15.33
CA ASP A 144 0.19 -11.98 -13.93
C ASP A 144 1.00 -10.68 -13.82
N GLU A 145 1.97 -10.47 -14.71
CA GLU A 145 2.81 -9.26 -14.74
C GLU A 145 1.98 -8.00 -15.04
N ILE A 146 1.09 -8.09 -16.03
CA ILE A 146 0.24 -6.98 -16.48
C ILE A 146 -0.83 -6.62 -15.43
N LEU A 147 -1.38 -7.61 -14.72
CA LEU A 147 -2.38 -7.40 -13.66
C LEU A 147 -1.79 -6.87 -12.34
N THR A 148 -0.50 -7.06 -12.08
CA THR A 148 0.10 -6.75 -10.77
C THR A 148 1.09 -5.59 -10.82
N THR A 149 2.30 -5.86 -11.32
CA THR A 149 3.49 -5.06 -10.99
C THR A 149 3.97 -4.25 -12.19
N GLU A 150 3.70 -4.70 -13.41
CA GLU A 150 4.29 -4.11 -14.61
C GLU A 150 3.41 -3.09 -15.31
N ARG A 151 2.18 -2.83 -14.81
CA ARG A 151 1.26 -1.86 -15.43
C ARG A 151 1.89 -0.48 -15.65
N ASP A 152 2.66 0.00 -14.67
CA ASP A 152 3.28 1.33 -14.71
C ASP A 152 4.48 1.34 -15.67
N GLN A 153 5.20 0.22 -15.77
CA GLN A 153 6.29 0.06 -16.73
C GLN A 153 5.77 -0.02 -18.16
N VAL A 154 4.71 -0.80 -18.40
CA VAL A 154 4.00 -0.87 -19.69
C VAL A 154 3.54 0.51 -20.12
N ALA A 155 2.94 1.28 -19.20
CA ALA A 155 2.49 2.65 -19.47
C ALA A 155 3.64 3.58 -19.89
N MET A 156 4.77 3.53 -19.18
CA MET A 156 5.96 4.33 -19.48
C MET A 156 6.61 3.94 -20.82
N GLU A 157 6.81 2.65 -21.07
CA GLU A 157 7.37 2.13 -22.32
C GLU A 157 6.46 2.43 -23.51
N THR A 158 5.14 2.33 -23.31
CA THR A 158 4.14 2.68 -24.32
C THR A 158 4.22 4.16 -24.65
N THR A 159 4.32 5.03 -23.64
CA THR A 159 4.48 6.47 -23.83
C THR A 159 5.69 6.79 -24.72
N GLU A 160 6.85 6.21 -24.41
CA GLU A 160 8.07 6.42 -25.18
C GLU A 160 7.94 5.90 -26.63
N ARG A 161 7.35 4.71 -26.80
CA ARG A 161 7.23 4.07 -28.11
C ARG A 161 6.20 4.78 -29.00
N VAL A 162 5.07 5.21 -28.44
CA VAL A 162 4.06 6.01 -29.15
C VAL A 162 4.65 7.36 -29.56
N GLN A 163 5.40 8.04 -28.68
CA GLN A 163 6.07 9.29 -29.03
C GLN A 163 7.00 9.10 -30.25
N LYS A 164 7.84 8.07 -30.25
CA LYS A 164 8.75 7.75 -31.38
C LYS A 164 8.00 7.49 -32.70
N LEU A 165 6.84 6.83 -32.64
CA LEU A 165 6.02 6.58 -33.83
C LEU A 165 5.32 7.85 -34.33
N LEU A 166 4.76 8.67 -33.44
CA LEU A 166 4.14 9.93 -33.83
C LEU A 166 5.15 10.93 -34.39
N GLU A 167 6.40 10.90 -33.90
CA GLU A 167 7.51 11.66 -34.48
C GLU A 167 7.87 11.19 -35.89
N SER A 168 7.90 9.87 -36.13
CA SER A 168 8.23 9.33 -37.47
C SER A 168 7.13 9.64 -38.50
N TYR A 169 5.87 9.75 -38.06
CA TYR A 169 4.75 10.22 -38.88
C TYR A 169 4.76 11.74 -39.12
N GLY A 170 5.60 12.49 -38.42
CA GLY A 170 5.61 13.94 -38.50
C GLY A 170 4.30 14.55 -38.00
N ALA A 171 3.72 14.00 -36.93
CA ALA A 171 2.43 14.44 -36.39
C ALA A 171 2.50 15.81 -35.68
N GLY A 172 3.68 16.24 -35.21
CA GLY A 172 3.80 17.48 -34.42
C GLY A 172 3.16 17.40 -33.03
N ILE A 173 2.89 16.19 -32.54
CA ILE A 173 2.27 15.89 -31.24
C ILE A 173 3.35 15.49 -30.24
N ARG A 174 3.19 15.93 -28.98
CA ARG A 174 3.92 15.38 -27.83
C ARG A 174 2.96 14.67 -26.90
N VAL A 175 3.23 13.39 -26.68
CA VAL A 175 2.56 12.57 -25.67
C VAL A 175 3.16 12.94 -24.32
N GLU A 176 2.31 13.37 -23.40
CA GLU A 176 2.71 13.69 -22.02
C GLU A 176 2.69 12.40 -21.17
N SER A 177 1.65 11.59 -21.32
CA SER A 177 1.52 10.33 -20.59
C SER A 177 0.47 9.41 -21.21
N VAL A 178 0.71 8.11 -21.08
CA VAL A 178 -0.28 7.05 -21.27
C VAL A 178 -0.61 6.46 -19.91
N TYR A 179 -1.88 6.42 -19.54
CA TYR A 179 -2.34 5.80 -18.30
C TYR A 179 -3.13 4.55 -18.64
N LEU A 180 -2.82 3.43 -18.00
CA LEU A 180 -3.68 2.25 -17.99
C LEU A 180 -4.76 2.47 -16.94
N GLN A 181 -6.00 2.66 -17.39
CA GLN A 181 -7.13 2.94 -16.51
C GLN A 181 -7.63 1.66 -15.85
N GLU A 182 -7.78 0.60 -16.64
CA GLU A 182 -8.26 -0.68 -16.16
C GLU A 182 -7.53 -1.80 -16.90
N VAL A 183 -7.12 -2.81 -16.14
CA VAL A 183 -6.52 -4.04 -16.66
C VAL A 183 -7.19 -5.17 -15.90
N ALA A 184 -8.02 -5.94 -16.60
CA ALA A 184 -8.84 -6.97 -15.99
C ALA A 184 -8.92 -8.24 -16.84
N PRO A 185 -9.06 -9.42 -16.24
CA PRO A 185 -9.39 -10.62 -16.99
C PRO A 185 -10.84 -10.53 -17.53
N PRO A 186 -11.18 -11.28 -18.58
CA PRO A 186 -12.53 -11.25 -19.13
C PRO A 186 -13.62 -11.65 -18.14
N ASP A 187 -14.78 -10.98 -18.15
CA ASP A 187 -15.91 -11.24 -17.25
C ASP A 187 -16.23 -12.72 -16.98
N PRO A 188 -16.21 -13.64 -17.98
CA PRO A 188 -16.54 -15.04 -17.75
C PRO A 188 -15.55 -15.78 -16.84
N VAL A 189 -14.32 -15.28 -16.71
CA VAL A 189 -13.22 -15.95 -15.99
C VAL A 189 -12.80 -15.23 -14.72
N VAL A 190 -13.31 -14.04 -14.43
CA VAL A 190 -12.97 -13.24 -13.23
C VAL A 190 -13.09 -14.07 -11.95
N SER A 191 -14.21 -14.77 -11.75
CA SER A 191 -14.43 -15.58 -10.54
C SER A 191 -13.40 -16.69 -10.36
N ALA A 192 -12.98 -17.34 -11.45
CA ALA A 192 -11.98 -18.39 -11.40
C ALA A 192 -10.58 -17.82 -11.07
N PHE A 193 -10.24 -16.63 -11.57
CA PHE A 193 -9.01 -15.94 -11.21
C PHE A 193 -9.00 -15.51 -9.74
N ASP A 194 -10.12 -14.97 -9.26
CA ASP A 194 -10.30 -14.60 -7.87
C ASP A 194 -10.17 -15.82 -6.94
N ASP A 195 -10.76 -16.95 -7.31
CA ASP A 195 -10.65 -18.20 -6.57
C ASP A 195 -9.19 -18.68 -6.46
N VAL A 196 -8.41 -18.62 -7.56
CA VAL A 196 -6.98 -18.98 -7.55
C VAL A 196 -6.18 -18.02 -6.67
N ASN A 197 -6.44 -16.72 -6.75
CA ASN A 197 -5.77 -15.72 -5.92
C ASN A 197 -6.10 -15.92 -4.43
N ASN A 198 -7.37 -16.14 -4.11
CA ASN A 198 -7.82 -16.44 -2.75
C ASN A 198 -7.16 -17.72 -2.22
N ALA A 199 -7.08 -18.78 -3.03
CA ALA A 199 -6.41 -20.02 -2.66
C ALA A 199 -4.90 -19.83 -2.42
N ARG A 200 -4.22 -19.00 -3.22
CA ARG A 200 -2.80 -18.65 -3.00
C ARG A 200 -2.62 -17.87 -1.69
N GLN A 201 -3.49 -16.90 -1.42
CA GLN A 201 -3.47 -16.12 -0.18
C GLN A 201 -3.76 -17.00 1.04
N ASP A 202 -4.74 -17.91 0.94
CA ASP A 202 -5.05 -18.87 2.00
C ASP A 202 -3.88 -19.81 2.27
N LYS A 203 -3.20 -20.31 1.22
CA LYS A 203 -1.97 -21.11 1.36
C LYS A 203 -0.90 -20.34 2.12
N GLU A 204 -0.62 -19.10 1.72
CA GLU A 204 0.35 -18.22 2.39
C GLU A 204 -0.04 -17.99 3.84
N ARG A 205 -1.33 -17.72 4.11
CA ARG A 205 -1.86 -17.56 5.47
C ARG A 205 -1.62 -18.82 6.31
N PHE A 206 -1.96 -20.00 5.80
CA PHE A 206 -1.78 -21.26 6.53
C PHE A 206 -0.30 -21.56 6.81
N ILE A 207 0.60 -21.28 5.87
CA ILE A 207 2.04 -21.42 6.09
C ILE A 207 2.48 -20.47 7.21
N ASN A 208 2.07 -19.21 7.17
CA ASN A 208 2.42 -18.21 8.19
C ASN A 208 1.85 -18.56 9.57
N GLU A 209 0.62 -19.07 9.64
CA GLU A 209 0.00 -19.55 10.87
C GLU A 209 0.73 -20.78 11.44
N ALA A 210 1.11 -21.74 10.59
CA ALA A 210 1.88 -22.91 11.00
C ALA A 210 3.27 -22.52 11.53
N LEU A 211 3.96 -21.61 10.84
CA LEU A 211 5.24 -21.07 11.29
C LEU A 211 5.09 -20.31 12.62
N LYS A 212 4.05 -19.48 12.76
CA LYS A 212 3.74 -18.79 14.02
C LYS A 212 3.48 -19.77 15.17
N TYR A 213 2.73 -20.85 14.92
CA TYR A 213 2.47 -21.88 15.91
C TYR A 213 3.76 -22.60 16.34
N ALA A 214 4.59 -23.00 15.38
CA ALA A 214 5.87 -23.65 15.66
C ALA A 214 6.81 -22.72 16.46
N ASN A 215 6.91 -21.46 16.05
CA ASN A 215 7.71 -20.43 16.72
C ASN A 215 7.18 -20.04 18.12
N ASP A 216 5.93 -20.36 18.44
CA ASP A 216 5.36 -20.14 19.78
C ASP A 216 5.54 -21.37 20.67
N VAL A 217 5.21 -22.56 20.18
CA VAL A 217 5.16 -23.78 20.98
C VAL A 217 6.56 -24.31 21.30
N VAL A 218 7.47 -24.34 20.32
CA VAL A 218 8.82 -24.91 20.52
C VAL A 218 9.61 -24.12 21.58
N PRO A 219 9.75 -22.79 21.50
CA PRO A 219 10.50 -22.03 22.51
C PRO A 219 9.83 -22.04 23.89
N LYS A 220 8.49 -22.08 23.95
CA LYS A 220 7.77 -22.22 25.24
C LYS A 220 8.04 -23.56 25.90
N ALA A 221 8.01 -24.65 25.13
CA ALA A 221 8.29 -25.99 25.64
C ALA A 221 9.75 -26.12 26.09
N GLU A 222 10.71 -25.60 25.31
CA GLU A 222 12.12 -25.55 25.68
C GLU A 222 12.35 -24.69 26.94
N GLY A 223 11.71 -23.53 27.03
CA GLY A 223 11.78 -22.66 28.20
C GLY A 223 11.21 -23.33 29.46
N GLN A 224 10.12 -24.08 29.34
CA GLN A 224 9.55 -24.85 30.45
C GLN A 224 10.48 -25.99 30.87
N ALA A 225 11.03 -26.75 29.91
CA ALA A 225 11.97 -27.83 30.20
C ALA A 225 13.23 -27.29 30.90
N GLN A 226 13.79 -26.20 30.39
CA GLN A 226 14.94 -25.54 30.99
C GLN A 226 14.63 -25.00 32.38
N LYS A 227 13.43 -24.45 32.60
CA LYS A 227 12.98 -24.01 33.92
C LYS A 227 12.92 -25.16 34.92
N ILE A 228 12.28 -26.28 34.56
CA ILE A 228 12.19 -27.47 35.43
C ILE A 228 13.59 -27.96 35.81
N LEU A 229 14.50 -28.01 34.85
CA LEU A 229 15.88 -28.44 35.09
C LEU A 229 16.61 -27.49 36.04
N ARG A 230 16.47 -26.17 35.85
CA ARG A 230 17.06 -25.16 36.75
C ARG A 230 16.46 -25.17 38.15
N ASP A 231 15.14 -25.36 38.26
CA ASP A 231 14.45 -25.47 39.55
C ASP A 231 14.93 -26.72 40.31
N ALA A 232 15.15 -27.85 39.61
CA ALA A 232 15.69 -29.08 40.20
C ALA A 232 17.16 -28.92 40.65
N GLU A 233 18.01 -28.30 39.83
CA GLU A 233 19.39 -27.97 40.20
C GLU A 233 19.44 -27.05 41.42
N ALA A 234 18.64 -25.97 41.40
CA ALA A 234 18.55 -25.03 42.51
C ALA A 234 18.09 -25.70 43.81
N TYR A 235 17.11 -26.62 43.73
CA TYR A 235 16.67 -27.40 44.89
C TYR A 235 17.76 -28.33 45.42
N ALA A 236 18.49 -29.02 44.54
CA ALA A 236 19.59 -29.89 44.93
C ALA A 236 20.72 -29.10 45.64
N ASP A 237 21.13 -27.97 45.06
CA ASP A 237 22.12 -27.07 45.64
C ASP A 237 21.64 -26.52 46.99
N GLN A 238 20.36 -26.13 47.09
CA GLN A 238 19.77 -25.69 48.34
C GLN A 238 19.83 -26.78 49.41
N GLN A 239 19.52 -28.04 49.09
CA GLN A 239 19.61 -29.16 50.03
C GLN A 239 21.04 -29.41 50.50
N ILE A 240 22.02 -29.36 49.58
CA ILE A 240 23.44 -29.49 49.92
C ILE A 240 23.87 -28.37 50.86
N LEU A 241 23.50 -27.13 50.57
CA LEU A 241 23.83 -25.96 51.40
C LEU A 241 23.17 -26.03 52.79
N ILE A 242 21.92 -26.47 52.88
CA ILE A 242 21.24 -26.69 54.17
C ILE A 242 21.98 -27.76 54.97
N ALA A 243 22.27 -28.92 54.37
CA ALA A 243 22.99 -30.00 55.05
C ALA A 243 24.39 -29.57 55.52
N GLN A 244 25.12 -28.81 54.71
CA GLN A 244 26.42 -28.24 55.08
C GLN A 244 26.28 -27.21 56.21
N GLY A 245 25.26 -26.35 56.15
CA GLY A 245 24.95 -25.37 57.20
C GLY A 245 24.60 -26.03 58.53
N GLU A 246 23.76 -27.05 58.50
CA GLU A 246 23.38 -27.85 59.67
C GLU A 246 24.57 -28.63 60.24
N THR A 247 25.39 -29.25 59.39
CA THR A 247 26.62 -29.94 59.80
C THR A 247 27.61 -28.97 60.46
N SER A 248 27.85 -27.82 59.83
CA SER A 248 28.72 -26.77 60.38
C SER A 248 28.20 -26.25 61.72
N ARG A 249 26.89 -26.04 61.85
CA ARG A 249 26.24 -25.66 63.11
C ARG A 249 26.42 -26.75 64.17
N PHE A 250 26.17 -28.01 63.83
CA PHE A 250 26.32 -29.15 64.73
C PHE A 250 27.76 -29.29 65.24
N LEU A 251 28.75 -29.27 64.33
CA LEU A 251 30.17 -29.38 64.68
C LEU A 251 30.61 -28.24 65.61
N LYS A 252 30.15 -27.00 65.40
CA LYS A 252 30.42 -25.88 66.31
C LYS A 252 29.88 -26.14 67.72
N VAL A 253 28.63 -26.60 67.83
CA VAL A 253 28.01 -26.93 69.13
C VAL A 253 28.72 -28.11 69.79
N TYR A 254 29.07 -29.14 69.02
CA TYR A 254 29.78 -30.33 69.51
C TYR A 254 31.18 -29.99 70.05
N ASN A 255 31.94 -29.14 69.34
CA ASN A 255 33.25 -28.69 69.78
C ASN A 255 33.18 -27.91 71.10
N GLU A 256 32.14 -27.10 71.32
CA GLU A 256 31.92 -26.42 72.61
C GLU A 256 31.44 -27.39 73.71
N TYR A 257 30.61 -28.37 73.35
CA TYR A 257 30.16 -29.41 74.28
C TYR A 257 31.32 -30.23 74.85
N ILE A 258 32.31 -30.60 74.02
CA ILE A 258 33.52 -31.31 74.46
C ILE A 258 34.30 -30.48 75.50
N LYS A 259 34.40 -29.16 75.32
CA LYS A 259 35.12 -28.27 76.25
C LYS A 259 34.40 -28.13 77.59
N ALA A 260 33.07 -28.01 77.57
CA ALA A 260 32.26 -27.76 78.77
C ALA A 260 30.88 -28.44 78.68
N PRO A 261 30.75 -29.73 79.06
CA PRO A 261 29.55 -30.52 78.79
C PRO A 261 28.32 -30.12 79.63
N VAL A 262 28.51 -29.75 80.91
CA VAL A 262 27.39 -29.42 81.83
C VAL A 262 26.74 -28.08 81.45
N ILE A 263 27.57 -27.06 81.21
CA ILE A 263 27.11 -25.69 80.89
C ILE A 263 26.44 -25.66 79.52
N THR A 264 27.02 -26.33 78.52
CA THR A 264 26.47 -26.36 77.15
C THR A 264 25.11 -27.06 77.11
N ARG A 265 24.92 -28.15 77.86
CA ARG A 265 23.63 -28.86 77.92
C ARG A 265 22.54 -28.02 78.58
N GLN A 266 22.85 -27.35 79.70
CA GLN A 266 21.89 -26.46 80.37
C GLN A 266 21.51 -25.27 79.47
N ARG A 267 22.49 -24.66 78.79
CA ARG A 267 22.23 -23.59 77.83
C ARG A 267 21.32 -24.03 76.69
N LEU A 268 21.61 -25.17 76.06
CA LEU A 268 20.79 -25.71 74.96
C LEU A 268 19.35 -25.98 75.43
N LEU A 269 19.18 -26.54 76.63
CA LEU A 269 17.85 -26.79 77.21
C LEU A 269 17.09 -25.47 77.42
N LEU A 270 17.74 -24.45 77.97
CA LEU A 270 17.10 -23.14 78.18
C LEU A 270 16.77 -22.43 76.86
N GLU A 271 17.65 -22.49 75.85
CA GLU A 271 17.39 -21.93 74.50
C GLU A 271 16.23 -22.64 73.80
N THR A 272 16.18 -23.99 73.84
CA THR A 272 15.06 -24.75 73.27
C THR A 272 13.74 -24.50 73.99
N LEU A 273 13.75 -24.43 75.33
CA LEU A 273 12.58 -24.05 76.11
C LEU A 273 12.12 -22.64 75.75
N GLN A 274 13.05 -21.68 75.62
CA GLN A 274 12.72 -20.31 75.20
C GLN A 274 12.10 -20.26 73.80
N GLU A 275 12.64 -21.01 72.83
CA GLU A 275 12.11 -21.03 71.46
C GLU A 275 10.72 -21.68 71.39
N VAL A 276 10.53 -22.82 72.06
CA VAL A 276 9.24 -23.53 72.10
C VAL A 276 8.20 -22.71 72.87
N LEU A 277 8.55 -22.17 74.04
CA LEU A 277 7.66 -21.29 74.81
C LEU A 277 7.36 -19.99 74.06
N GLY A 278 8.31 -19.45 73.28
CA GLY A 278 8.12 -18.25 72.45
C GLY A 278 7.22 -18.48 71.23
N LYS A 279 7.27 -19.69 70.62
CA LYS A 279 6.36 -20.10 69.53
C LYS A 279 4.97 -20.47 70.05
N MET A 280 4.87 -20.95 71.30
CA MET A 280 3.59 -21.09 72.01
C MET A 280 3.08 -19.72 72.49
N LYS A 281 2.74 -18.83 71.55
CA LYS A 281 1.96 -17.65 71.90
C LYS A 281 0.63 -18.12 72.52
N ASN A 282 0.36 -17.68 73.75
CA ASN A 282 -0.93 -17.81 74.45
C ASN A 282 -1.29 -19.17 75.06
N ARG A 283 -0.31 -20.00 75.49
CA ARG A 283 -0.60 -21.17 76.35
C ARG A 283 0.24 -21.13 77.63
N ILE A 284 -0.41 -20.99 78.78
CA ILE A 284 0.25 -21.05 80.10
C ILE A 284 0.00 -22.44 80.70
N LEU A 285 1.08 -23.07 81.18
CA LEU A 285 1.03 -24.32 81.93
C LEU A 285 0.72 -23.99 83.40
N ILE A 286 -0.44 -24.43 83.89
CA ILE A 286 -0.80 -24.31 85.32
C ILE A 286 -0.78 -25.71 85.93
N LEU A 287 0.05 -25.91 86.96
CA LEU A 287 0.03 -27.11 87.79
C LEU A 287 -1.06 -26.97 88.85
N ASP A 288 -2.08 -27.82 88.78
CA ASP A 288 -3.04 -28.01 89.87
C ASP A 288 -2.47 -29.02 90.89
N SER A 289 -2.88 -28.86 92.15
CA SER A 289 -2.58 -29.65 93.35
C SER A 289 -2.82 -31.17 93.24
N SER A 290 -3.29 -31.66 92.09
CA SER A 290 -3.59 -33.04 91.76
C SER A 290 -2.62 -33.69 90.75
N ASN A 291 -1.48 -33.05 90.46
CA ASN A 291 -0.35 -33.62 89.68
C ASN A 291 -0.70 -34.05 88.23
N THR A 292 -1.70 -33.42 87.61
CA THR A 292 -2.01 -33.58 86.19
C THR A 292 -1.76 -32.28 85.43
N LEU A 293 -0.98 -32.34 84.34
CA LEU A 293 -0.70 -31.19 83.49
C LEU A 293 -1.88 -30.95 82.55
N LYS A 294 -2.64 -29.86 82.76
CA LYS A 294 -3.66 -29.41 81.83
C LYS A 294 -3.12 -28.27 80.98
N LEU A 295 -3.22 -28.42 79.65
CA LEU A 295 -2.87 -27.39 78.69
C LEU A 295 -4.08 -26.46 78.52
N LEU A 296 -3.95 -25.18 78.88
CA LEU A 296 -5.00 -24.18 78.73
C LEU A 296 -4.67 -23.24 77.55
N ASP A 297 -5.59 -23.12 76.60
CA ASP A 297 -5.48 -22.20 75.45
C ASP A 297 -6.10 -20.84 75.83
N ILE A 298 -5.30 -19.78 75.89
CA ILE A 298 -5.74 -18.47 76.42
C ILE A 298 -6.60 -17.72 75.40
N THR A 299 -6.62 -18.16 74.14
CA THR A 299 -7.53 -17.67 73.10
C THR A 299 -9.00 -17.93 73.41
N GLU A 300 -9.34 -18.98 74.16
CA GLU A 300 -10.74 -19.26 74.55
C GLU A 300 -11.21 -18.41 75.74
N ILE A 301 -10.29 -17.84 76.54
CA ILE A 301 -10.62 -17.08 77.76
C ILE A 301 -10.71 -15.57 77.48
N MET A 302 -10.07 -15.09 76.41
CA MET A 302 -10.05 -13.65 76.09
C MET A 302 -11.30 -13.10 75.40
N GLY A 303 -12.31 -13.92 75.06
CA GLY A 303 -13.55 -13.44 74.45
C GLY A 303 -13.36 -12.94 73.01
N GLY A 304 -14.35 -13.20 72.17
CA GLY A 304 -14.25 -13.03 70.73
C GLY A 304 -14.19 -11.58 70.21
N GLU A 305 -13.63 -11.52 68.99
CA GLU A 305 -13.77 -10.54 67.89
C GLU A 305 -13.24 -9.11 68.12
N ALA A 306 -12.60 -8.45 67.15
CA ALA A 306 -12.69 -8.51 65.69
C ALA A 306 -11.46 -7.81 65.02
N PRO A 307 -11.46 -7.61 63.70
CA PRO A 307 -11.27 -8.56 62.59
C PRO A 307 -9.79 -8.84 62.26
#